data_AF-A0A921KLZ0-F1
#
_entry.id   AF-A0A921KLZ0-F1
#
_cell.length_a   1.000
_cell.length_b   1.000
_cell.length_c   1.000
_cell.angle_alpha   90.00
_cell.angle_beta   90.00
_cell.angle_gamma   90.00
#
_symmetry.space_group_name_H-M   'P 1'
#
loop_
_entity.id
_entity.type
_entity.pdbx_description
1 polymer ?
#
loop_
_entity_poly.entity_id
_entity_poly.type
_entity_poly.pdbx_seq_one_letter_code
_entity_poly.pdbx_strand_id
1 'polypeptide(L)'
;MADFDTTDFDAIKISLASADRIRSWSQGEVKKPETINYRTLKPEKDGLFCEKIFGPTKDWECACGKYKGIRFRGIVCERCGVEVTTAKVRRERMGHIELAAPVSHIWYFKSPTSFPLARLLDIKSKDLEKVLYFASYIITNVDTEAREADADDLKEELAADLEELDAERDEQIERLKEQGEASDDEFSDIEPLSAD
;
A
#
# COMPACT_ATOMS: atom_id res chain seq x y z
N MET A 1 41.67 10.29 26.96
CA MET A 1 41.66 11.21 25.80
C MET A 1 41.14 10.41 24.64
N ALA A 2 39.90 10.65 24.22
CA ALA A 2 39.42 10.09 22.97
C ALA A 2 39.88 11.06 21.88
N ASP A 3 40.73 10.59 20.97
CA ASP A 3 41.01 11.31 19.72
C ASP A 3 39.68 11.49 19.01
N PHE A 4 39.21 12.74 18.97
CA PHE A 4 38.15 13.14 18.07
C PHE A 4 38.76 13.10 16.68
N ASP A 5 38.32 12.13 15.88
CA ASP A 5 38.57 12.10 14.44
C ASP A 5 38.12 13.45 13.89
N THR A 6 39.09 14.27 13.50
CA THR A 6 38.86 15.55 12.86
C THR A 6 37.94 15.32 11.68
N THR A 7 36.91 16.16 11.57
CA THR A 7 35.93 16.20 10.49
C THR A 7 36.59 16.45 9.12
N ASP A 8 37.33 15.47 8.59
CA ASP A 8 37.91 15.46 7.24
C ASP A 8 36.87 14.88 6.26
N PHE A 9 35.78 15.60 6.06
CA PHE A 9 34.89 15.37 4.94
C PHE A 9 34.63 16.69 4.21
N ASP A 10 34.75 16.68 2.88
CA ASP A 10 34.56 17.89 2.06
C ASP A 10 33.08 18.28 1.93
N ALA A 11 32.16 17.32 2.02
CA ALA A 11 30.73 17.56 1.86
C ALA A 11 29.87 16.50 2.56
N ILE A 12 28.65 16.89 2.92
CA ILE A 12 27.60 15.99 3.42
C ILE A 12 26.49 15.90 2.37
N LYS A 13 26.12 14.67 1.99
CA LYS A 13 25.02 14.39 1.06
C LYS A 13 23.87 13.70 1.77
N ILE A 14 22.65 14.19 1.54
CA ILE A 14 21.41 13.49 1.91
C ILE A 14 20.79 12.83 0.68
N SER A 15 20.25 11.63 0.84
CA SER A 15 19.65 10.84 -0.23
C SER A 15 18.56 9.93 0.34
N LEU A 16 17.61 9.52 -0.51
CA LEU A 16 16.65 8.47 -0.16
C LEU A 16 17.38 7.14 0.12
N ALA A 17 16.91 6.43 1.14
CA ALA A 17 17.39 5.09 1.45
C ALA A 17 16.49 4.06 0.76
N SER A 18 17.07 3.16 -0.02
CA SER A 18 16.36 1.99 -0.53
C SER A 18 16.13 0.96 0.58
N ALA A 19 15.17 0.05 0.38
CA ALA A 19 14.91 -1.04 1.33
C ALA A 19 16.18 -1.88 1.60
N ASP A 20 16.97 -2.17 0.56
CA ASP A 20 18.22 -2.92 0.72
C ASP A 20 19.28 -2.17 1.53
N ARG A 21 19.31 -0.84 1.40
CA ARG A 21 20.22 0.01 2.20
C ARG A 21 19.78 0.06 3.67
N ILE A 22 18.48 0.05 3.95
CA ILE A 22 17.96 -0.06 5.32
C ILE A 22 18.35 -1.42 5.93
N ARG A 23 18.25 -2.50 5.15
CA ARG A 23 18.68 -3.84 5.59
C ARG A 23 20.18 -3.90 5.86
N SER A 24 21.02 -3.26 5.04
CA SER A 24 22.48 -3.28 5.24
C SER A 24 22.95 -2.50 6.48
N TRP A 25 22.17 -1.50 6.92
CA TRP A 25 22.40 -0.80 8.18
C TRP A 25 21.99 -1.60 9.41
N SER A 26 21.08 -2.55 9.24
CA SER A 26 20.48 -3.27 10.33
C SER A 26 21.36 -4.40 10.86
N GLN A 27 21.36 -4.56 12.18
CA GLN A 27 21.98 -5.69 12.87
C GLN A 27 20.99 -6.81 13.19
N GLY A 28 19.73 -6.66 12.79
CA GLY A 28 18.69 -7.66 13.00
C GLY A 28 17.27 -7.12 12.89
N GLU A 29 16.34 -8.04 12.65
CA GLU A 29 14.91 -7.78 12.53
C GLU A 29 14.23 -7.81 13.91
N VAL A 30 13.43 -6.79 14.21
CA VAL A 30 12.57 -6.77 15.40
C VAL A 30 11.23 -7.41 15.05
N LYS A 31 10.95 -8.56 15.67
CA LYS A 31 9.75 -9.36 15.34
C LYS A 31 8.62 -9.17 16.32
N LYS A 32 8.95 -8.83 17.57
CA LYS A 32 7.97 -8.77 18.63
C LYS A 32 7.88 -7.37 19.25
N PRO A 33 6.71 -6.96 19.74
CA PRO A 33 6.51 -5.63 20.31
C PRO A 33 7.01 -5.53 21.76
N GLU A 34 7.39 -6.63 22.41
CA GLU A 34 7.79 -6.59 23.81
C GLU A 34 9.10 -5.82 24.01
N THR A 35 9.21 -5.21 25.19
CA THR A 35 10.33 -4.33 25.55
C THR A 35 11.26 -5.00 26.54
N ILE A 36 10.85 -5.02 27.81
CA ILE A 36 11.58 -5.59 28.92
C ILE A 36 10.65 -6.43 29.78
N ASN A 37 11.22 -7.46 30.41
CA ASN A 37 10.50 -8.28 31.35
C ASN A 37 10.28 -7.51 32.67
N TYR A 38 9.04 -7.43 33.16
CA TYR A 38 8.71 -6.67 34.36
C TYR A 38 9.34 -7.20 35.66
N ARG A 39 9.63 -8.51 35.75
CA ARG A 39 10.23 -9.11 36.96
C ARG A 39 11.74 -9.02 36.94
N THR A 40 12.35 -9.39 35.81
CA THR A 40 13.80 -9.53 35.71
C THR A 40 14.50 -8.27 35.22
N LEU A 41 13.73 -7.30 34.70
CA LEU A 41 14.22 -6.09 34.03
C LEU A 41 15.16 -6.38 32.85
N LYS A 42 15.16 -7.62 32.35
CA LYS A 42 15.96 -8.02 31.19
C LYS A 42 15.19 -7.74 29.90
N PRO A 43 15.87 -7.29 28.83
CA PRO A 43 15.25 -7.15 27.52
C PRO A 43 14.69 -8.48 27.01
N GLU A 44 13.53 -8.42 26.38
CA GLU A 44 12.92 -9.59 25.75
C GLU A 44 13.63 -9.93 24.42
N LYS A 45 13.66 -11.22 24.08
CA LYS A 45 14.31 -11.71 22.85
C LYS A 45 13.47 -11.34 21.63
N ASP A 46 14.13 -10.84 20.58
CA ASP A 46 13.56 -10.35 19.32
C ASP A 46 12.57 -9.17 19.49
N GLY A 47 12.58 -8.53 20.67
CA GLY A 47 11.82 -7.33 21.01
C GLY A 47 12.57 -6.02 20.75
N LEU A 48 11.96 -4.90 21.11
CA LEU A 48 12.46 -3.54 20.83
C LEU A 48 13.80 -3.21 21.52
N PHE A 49 14.15 -3.91 22.60
CA PHE A 49 15.41 -3.71 23.31
C PHE A 49 16.38 -4.90 23.20
N CYS A 50 16.09 -5.86 22.31
CA CYS A 50 16.81 -7.13 22.22
C CYS A 50 18.33 -6.96 22.15
N GLU A 51 19.05 -7.56 23.10
CA GLU A 51 20.51 -7.45 23.19
C GLU A 51 21.24 -8.14 22.04
N LYS A 52 20.59 -9.10 21.36
CA LYS A 52 21.15 -9.76 20.18
C LYS A 52 21.29 -8.79 19.00
N ILE A 53 20.34 -7.88 18.84
CA ILE A 53 20.28 -6.92 17.72
C ILE A 53 21.10 -5.67 18.09
N PHE A 54 20.76 -5.05 19.22
CA PHE A 54 21.32 -3.74 19.59
C PHE A 54 22.64 -3.83 20.35
N GLY A 55 23.02 -5.02 20.86
CA GLY A 55 24.20 -5.22 21.69
C GLY A 55 23.89 -5.31 23.19
N PRO A 56 24.89 -5.64 24.03
CA PRO A 56 24.69 -5.96 25.43
C PRO A 56 24.32 -4.74 26.29
N THR A 57 23.52 -4.94 27.35
CA THR A 57 23.15 -3.86 28.29
C THR A 57 24.30 -3.48 29.21
N LYS A 58 25.18 -4.43 29.53
CA LYS A 58 26.36 -4.24 30.37
C LYS A 58 27.62 -4.48 29.57
N ASP A 59 28.67 -3.73 29.87
CA ASP A 59 29.95 -3.89 29.20
C ASP A 59 30.51 -5.30 29.39
N TRP A 60 30.90 -5.91 28.27
CA TRP A 60 31.56 -7.21 28.25
C TRP A 60 30.78 -8.35 28.93
N GLU A 61 29.45 -8.29 28.93
CA GLU A 61 28.58 -9.32 29.52
C GLU A 61 27.46 -9.69 28.55
N CYS A 62 27.29 -10.99 28.28
CA CYS A 62 26.17 -11.49 27.47
C CYS A 62 24.88 -11.64 28.31
N ALA A 63 23.71 -11.62 27.67
CA ALA A 63 22.38 -11.70 28.32
C ALA A 63 22.22 -12.83 29.36
N CYS A 64 22.78 -14.02 29.05
CA CYS A 64 22.65 -15.21 29.87
C CYS A 64 23.71 -15.30 30.98
N GLY A 65 24.70 -14.40 31.00
CA GLY A 65 25.78 -14.38 31.98
C GLY A 65 26.88 -15.43 31.78
N LYS A 66 26.80 -16.28 30.74
CA LYS A 66 27.82 -17.32 30.45
C LYS A 66 29.20 -16.69 30.19
N TYR A 67 29.25 -15.71 29.31
CA TYR A 67 30.44 -14.94 29.00
C TYR A 67 30.38 -13.59 29.72
N LYS A 68 31.39 -13.36 30.58
CA LYS A 68 31.53 -12.14 31.38
C LYS A 68 33.00 -11.72 31.48
N GLY A 69 33.23 -10.43 31.31
CA GLY A 69 34.52 -9.76 31.41
C GLY A 69 35.23 -9.62 30.07
N ILE A 70 36.20 -8.72 30.03
CA ILE A 70 36.89 -8.29 28.80
C ILE A 70 37.64 -9.42 28.06
N ARG A 71 37.94 -10.52 28.75
CA ARG A 71 38.60 -11.72 28.18
C ARG A 71 37.81 -12.38 27.05
N PHE A 72 36.49 -12.17 26.99
CA PHE A 72 35.62 -12.74 25.95
C PHE A 72 35.22 -11.71 24.89
N ARG A 73 35.95 -10.59 24.78
CA ARG A 73 35.72 -9.54 23.79
C ARG A 73 35.56 -10.11 22.38
N GLY A 74 34.47 -9.74 21.70
CA GLY A 74 34.18 -10.12 20.32
C GLY A 74 33.57 -11.51 20.13
N ILE A 75 33.38 -12.29 21.21
CA ILE A 75 32.72 -13.60 21.14
C ILE A 75 31.20 -13.39 21.10
N VAL A 76 30.54 -14.09 20.17
CA VAL A 76 29.08 -14.20 20.11
C VAL A 76 28.65 -15.43 20.90
N CYS A 77 27.82 -15.24 21.92
CA CYS A 77 27.37 -16.33 22.78
C CYS A 77 26.43 -17.28 22.02
N GLU A 78 26.71 -18.59 22.00
CA GLU A 78 25.89 -19.60 21.34
C GLU A 78 24.51 -19.81 21.99
N ARG A 79 24.33 -19.44 23.27
CA ARG A 79 23.05 -19.61 23.98
C ARG A 79 22.08 -18.45 23.74
N CYS A 80 22.56 -17.20 23.83
CA CYS A 80 21.70 -16.03 23.69
C CYS A 80 21.92 -15.24 22.39
N GLY A 81 22.98 -15.51 21.63
CA GLY A 81 23.32 -14.80 20.39
C GLY A 81 23.88 -13.38 20.62
N VAL A 82 24.11 -12.97 21.87
CA VAL A 82 24.63 -11.64 22.19
C VAL A 82 26.13 -11.61 22.05
N GLU A 83 26.62 -10.63 21.30
CA GLU A 83 28.04 -10.32 21.16
C GLU A 83 28.57 -9.63 22.41
N VAL A 84 29.71 -10.10 22.91
CA VAL A 84 30.38 -9.53 24.09
C VAL A 84 31.20 -8.31 23.67
N THR A 85 30.59 -7.14 23.77
CA THR A 85 31.17 -5.83 23.45
C THR A 85 30.79 -4.78 24.50
N THR A 86 31.14 -3.51 24.28
CA THR A 86 30.71 -2.41 25.16
C THR A 86 29.24 -2.06 24.93
N ALA A 87 28.55 -1.61 25.97
CA ALA A 87 27.15 -1.18 25.87
C ALA A 87 26.97 0.08 25.02
N LYS A 88 28.06 0.82 24.73
CA LYS A 88 28.06 2.01 23.87
C LYS A 88 27.50 1.71 22.47
N VAL A 89 27.73 0.51 21.93
CA VAL A 89 27.27 0.14 20.57
C VAL A 89 25.74 0.22 20.42
N ARG A 90 24.98 0.14 21.53
CA ARG A 90 23.51 0.27 21.52
C ARG A 90 23.01 1.63 21.02
N ARG A 91 23.88 2.64 20.97
CA ARG A 91 23.58 3.98 20.45
C ARG A 91 23.82 4.13 18.95
N GLU A 92 24.53 3.18 18.35
CA GLU A 92 25.00 3.24 16.96
C GLU A 92 24.38 2.11 16.10
N ARG A 93 24.08 0.95 16.70
CA ARG A 93 23.44 -0.18 16.00
C ARG A 93 21.97 0.08 15.71
N MET A 94 21.59 -0.04 14.43
CA MET A 94 20.21 0.06 13.99
C MET A 94 19.53 -1.32 13.90
N GLY A 95 18.22 -1.35 14.13
CA GLY A 95 17.34 -2.48 13.83
C GLY A 95 16.43 -2.13 12.65
N HIS A 96 15.76 -3.13 12.08
CA HIS A 96 14.69 -2.91 11.10
C HIS A 96 13.48 -3.78 11.41
N ILE A 97 12.35 -3.45 10.77
CA ILE A 97 11.13 -4.26 10.78
C ILE A 97 10.82 -4.57 9.32
N GLU A 98 10.64 -5.85 9.01
CA GLU A 98 10.20 -6.26 7.69
C GLU A 98 8.67 -6.14 7.62
N LEU A 99 8.17 -5.32 6.70
CA LEU A 99 6.74 -5.11 6.54
C LEU A 99 6.16 -6.18 5.62
N ALA A 100 5.03 -6.77 6.00
CA ALA A 100 4.32 -7.75 5.18
C ALA A 100 3.75 -7.15 3.88
N ALA A 101 3.52 -5.84 3.85
CA ALA A 101 3.05 -5.11 2.68
C ALA A 101 3.82 -3.79 2.54
N PRO A 102 4.04 -3.30 1.31
CA PRO A 102 4.66 -2.01 1.09
C PRO A 102 3.79 -0.88 1.65
N VAL A 103 4.43 0.13 2.24
CA VAL A 103 3.76 1.30 2.82
C VAL A 103 4.37 2.57 2.24
N SER A 104 3.52 3.55 1.90
CA SER A 104 3.99 4.86 1.44
C SER A 104 4.56 5.67 2.59
N HIS A 105 5.74 6.27 2.39
CA HIS A 105 6.31 7.15 3.40
C HIS A 105 5.54 8.49 3.46
N ILE A 106 4.99 8.80 4.64
CA ILE A 106 4.03 9.90 4.86
C ILE A 106 4.52 11.27 4.36
N TRP A 107 5.82 11.57 4.45
CA TRP A 107 6.38 12.84 3.96
C TRP A 107 6.20 13.06 2.46
N TYR A 108 6.13 12.01 1.63
CA TYR A 108 5.94 12.17 0.18
C TYR A 108 4.47 12.12 -0.24
N PHE A 109 3.60 11.74 0.70
CA PHE A 109 2.16 11.62 0.49
C PHE A 109 1.36 12.80 1.08
N LYS A 110 1.52 13.12 2.37
CA LYS A 110 0.76 14.19 3.07
C LYS A 110 1.48 15.54 3.16
N SER A 111 2.58 15.76 2.41
CA SER A 111 3.30 17.03 2.49
C SER A 111 2.45 18.19 1.96
N PRO A 112 2.10 19.19 2.79
CA PRO A 112 1.18 20.27 2.42
C PRO A 112 1.74 21.19 1.32
N THR A 113 3.06 21.19 1.11
CA THR A 113 3.73 22.12 0.19
C THR A 113 4.03 21.54 -1.17
N SER A 114 4.14 20.21 -1.31
CA SER A 114 4.73 19.62 -2.51
C SER A 114 4.02 18.39 -3.07
N PHE A 115 3.28 17.62 -2.25
CA PHE A 115 2.68 16.33 -2.63
C PHE A 115 3.48 15.54 -3.69
N PRO A 116 4.75 15.16 -3.43
CA PRO A 116 5.66 14.68 -4.47
C PRO A 116 5.14 13.46 -5.24
N LEU A 117 4.47 12.52 -4.54
CA LEU A 117 3.95 11.31 -5.17
C LEU A 117 2.76 11.60 -6.10
N ALA A 118 1.88 12.52 -5.70
CA ALA A 118 0.75 12.95 -6.52
C ALA A 118 1.22 13.66 -7.81
N ARG A 119 2.23 14.53 -7.69
CA ARG A 119 2.85 15.21 -8.83
C ARG A 119 3.55 14.24 -9.77
N LEU A 120 4.25 13.24 -9.23
CA LEU A 120 4.95 12.25 -10.03
C LEU A 120 4.00 11.42 -10.90
N LEU A 121 2.82 11.10 -10.36
CA LEU A 121 1.82 10.27 -11.02
C LEU A 121 0.79 11.07 -11.83
N ASP A 122 0.82 12.41 -11.76
CA ASP A 122 -0.21 13.30 -12.31
C ASP A 122 -1.65 12.99 -11.84
N ILE A 123 -1.78 12.69 -10.54
CA ILE A 123 -3.07 12.38 -9.90
C ILE A 123 -3.37 13.45 -8.85
N LYS A 124 -4.65 13.80 -8.67
CA LYS A 124 -5.08 14.70 -7.59
C LYS A 124 -4.78 14.06 -6.23
N SER A 125 -4.25 14.85 -5.29
CA SER A 125 -3.88 14.37 -3.95
C SER A 125 -5.01 13.67 -3.21
N LYS A 126 -6.25 14.17 -3.35
CA LYS A 126 -7.46 13.54 -2.78
C LYS A 126 -7.75 12.16 -3.35
N ASP A 127 -7.50 11.94 -4.63
CA ASP A 127 -7.77 10.65 -5.27
C ASP A 127 -6.67 9.63 -4.93
N LEU A 128 -5.42 10.08 -4.87
CA LEU A 128 -4.32 9.26 -4.33
C LEU A 128 -4.55 8.86 -2.86
N GLU A 129 -5.07 9.78 -2.03
CA GLU A 129 -5.44 9.50 -0.65
C GLU A 129 -6.51 8.39 -0.55
N LYS A 130 -7.52 8.43 -1.42
CA LYS A 130 -8.53 7.36 -1.47
C LYS A 130 -7.91 6.01 -1.81
N VAL A 131 -6.98 5.96 -2.75
CA VAL A 131 -6.31 4.69 -3.13
C VAL A 131 -5.47 4.16 -1.96
N LEU A 132 -4.65 5.01 -1.33
CA LEU A 132 -3.78 4.60 -0.22
C LEU A 132 -4.55 4.15 1.02
N TYR A 133 -5.72 4.72 1.28
CA TYR A 133 -6.61 4.31 2.37
C TYR A 133 -7.66 3.27 1.95
N PHE A 134 -7.44 2.58 0.82
CA PHE A 134 -8.31 1.49 0.34
C PHE A 134 -9.78 1.90 0.13
N ALA A 135 -10.05 3.17 -0.13
CA ALA A 135 -11.38 3.69 -0.45
C ALA A 135 -11.72 3.60 -1.95
N SER A 136 -10.72 3.45 -2.82
CA SER A 136 -10.91 3.29 -4.26
C SER A 136 -9.77 2.47 -4.87
N TYR A 137 -10.05 1.77 -5.97
CA TYR A 137 -9.04 1.07 -6.76
C TYR A 137 -8.43 2.00 -7.81
N ILE A 138 -7.21 1.69 -8.23
CA ILE A 138 -6.55 2.33 -9.37
C ILE A 138 -6.19 1.26 -10.39
N ILE A 139 -6.43 1.56 -11.66
CA ILE A 139 -6.04 0.68 -12.76
C ILE A 139 -4.53 0.79 -12.94
N THR A 140 -3.82 -0.32 -12.76
CA THR A 140 -2.36 -0.38 -12.87
C THR A 140 -1.89 -0.71 -14.28
N ASN A 141 -2.70 -1.46 -15.03
CA ASN A 141 -2.41 -1.86 -16.39
C ASN A 141 -3.73 -2.10 -17.15
N VAL A 142 -3.73 -1.82 -18.45
CA VAL A 142 -4.84 -2.12 -19.37
C VAL A 142 -4.26 -2.88 -20.55
N ASP A 143 -4.80 -4.06 -20.82
CA ASP A 143 -4.49 -4.80 -22.05
C ASP A 143 -5.33 -4.21 -23.20
N THR A 144 -4.67 -3.51 -24.11
CA THR A 144 -5.35 -2.85 -25.23
C THR A 144 -5.67 -3.79 -26.38
N GLU A 145 -4.84 -4.82 -26.60
CA GLU A 145 -5.02 -5.76 -27.71
C GLU A 145 -6.23 -6.66 -27.46
N ALA A 146 -6.31 -7.25 -26.27
CA ALA A 146 -7.47 -8.04 -25.87
C ALA A 146 -8.75 -7.19 -25.91
N ARG A 147 -8.67 -5.94 -25.41
CA ARG A 147 -9.82 -5.03 -25.43
C ARG A 147 -10.28 -4.69 -26.85
N GLU A 148 -9.37 -4.54 -27.82
CA GLU A 148 -9.73 -4.25 -29.21
C GLU A 148 -10.32 -5.47 -29.92
N ALA A 149 -9.79 -6.67 -29.66
CA ALA A 149 -10.36 -7.91 -30.17
C ALA A 149 -11.80 -8.11 -29.66
N ASP A 150 -12.01 -7.97 -28.35
CA ASP A 150 -13.33 -8.09 -27.73
C ASP A 150 -14.29 -6.97 -28.21
N ALA A 151 -13.77 -5.80 -28.59
CA ALA A 151 -14.59 -4.66 -28.97
C ALA A 151 -15.35 -4.86 -30.29
N ASP A 152 -14.84 -5.69 -31.21
CA ASP A 152 -15.54 -5.96 -32.46
C ASP A 152 -16.66 -6.99 -32.26
N ASP A 153 -16.37 -8.07 -31.53
CA ASP A 153 -17.38 -9.06 -31.13
C ASP A 153 -18.54 -8.41 -30.35
N LEU A 154 -18.22 -7.54 -29.38
CA LEU A 154 -19.23 -6.82 -28.59
C LEU A 154 -20.07 -5.84 -29.42
N LYS A 155 -19.53 -5.28 -30.51
CA LYS A 155 -20.30 -4.40 -31.41
C LYS A 155 -21.26 -5.21 -32.28
N GLU A 156 -20.83 -6.38 -32.75
CA GLU A 156 -21.69 -7.28 -33.51
C GLU A 156 -22.85 -7.78 -32.65
N GLU A 157 -22.57 -8.20 -31.41
CA GLU A 157 -23.60 -8.58 -30.43
C GLU A 157 -24.57 -7.42 -30.16
N LEU A 158 -24.05 -6.21 -29.88
CA LEU A 158 -24.87 -5.03 -29.65
C LEU A 158 -25.76 -4.66 -30.86
N ALA A 159 -25.27 -4.84 -32.09
CA ALA A 159 -26.05 -4.56 -33.29
C ALA A 159 -27.22 -5.54 -33.46
N ALA A 160 -26.99 -6.83 -33.19
CA ALA A 160 -28.03 -7.84 -33.21
C ALA A 160 -29.13 -7.56 -32.16
N ASP A 161 -28.72 -7.22 -30.93
CA ASP A 161 -29.66 -6.86 -29.86
C ASP A 161 -30.52 -5.63 -30.21
N LEU A 162 -29.93 -4.64 -30.89
CA LEU A 162 -30.67 -3.45 -31.33
C LEU A 162 -31.70 -3.76 -32.43
N GLU A 163 -31.37 -4.63 -33.38
CA GLU A 163 -32.32 -5.06 -34.42
C GLU A 163 -33.52 -5.81 -33.83
N GLU A 164 -33.28 -6.67 -32.83
CA GLU A 164 -34.36 -7.37 -32.11
C GLU A 164 -35.28 -6.36 -31.38
N LEU A 165 -34.71 -5.41 -30.65
CA LEU A 165 -35.47 -4.36 -29.97
C LEU A 165 -36.27 -3.47 -30.92
N ASP A 166 -35.71 -3.13 -32.09
CA ASP A 166 -36.41 -2.35 -33.10
C ASP A 166 -37.60 -3.12 -33.68
N ALA A 167 -37.47 -4.42 -33.90
CA ALA A 167 -38.56 -5.28 -34.36
C ALA A 167 -39.67 -5.40 -33.32
N GLU A 168 -39.32 -5.62 -32.04
CA GLU A 168 -40.30 -5.64 -30.95
C GLU A 168 -41.05 -4.31 -30.82
N ARG A 169 -40.34 -3.18 -30.94
CA ARG A 169 -40.94 -1.84 -30.92
C ARG A 169 -41.97 -1.71 -32.04
N ASP A 170 -41.61 -2.07 -33.26
CA ASP A 170 -42.48 -1.91 -34.42
C ASP A 170 -43.73 -2.77 -34.30
N GLU A 171 -43.57 -4.01 -33.82
CA GLU A 171 -44.70 -4.90 -33.53
C GLU A 171 -45.63 -4.33 -32.45
N GLN A 172 -45.07 -3.68 -31.42
CA GLN A 172 -45.84 -3.02 -30.37
C GLN A 172 -46.58 -1.76 -30.87
N ILE A 173 -45.96 -1.00 -31.78
CA ILE A 173 -46.60 0.15 -32.45
C ILE A 173 -47.78 -0.31 -33.29
N GLU A 174 -47.64 -1.39 -34.06
CA GLU A 174 -48.76 -1.95 -34.83
C GLU A 174 -49.89 -2.40 -33.91
N ARG A 175 -49.57 -3.15 -32.86
CA ARG A 175 -50.57 -3.59 -31.85
C ARG A 175 -51.35 -2.42 -31.24
N LEU A 176 -50.68 -1.29 -30.99
CA LEU A 176 -51.30 -0.08 -30.44
C LEU A 176 -52.11 0.69 -31.49
N LYS A 177 -51.68 0.71 -32.76
CA LYS A 177 -52.45 1.31 -33.86
C LYS A 177 -53.75 0.56 -34.09
N GLU A 178 -53.72 -0.77 -34.11
CA GLU A 178 -54.93 -1.59 -34.23
C GLU A 178 -55.91 -1.34 -33.07
N GLN A 179 -55.41 -1.18 -31.84
CA GLN A 179 -56.25 -0.79 -30.69
C GLN A 179 -56.82 0.63 -30.82
N GLY A 180 -56.04 1.56 -31.39
CA GLY A 180 -56.48 2.93 -31.66
C GLY A 180 -57.54 3.02 -32.76
N GLU A 181 -57.33 2.33 -33.89
CA GLU A 181 -58.30 2.26 -35.00
C GLU A 181 -59.61 1.58 -34.55
N ALA A 182 -59.53 0.51 -33.74
CA ALA A 182 -60.71 -0.12 -33.15
C ALA A 182 -61.48 0.81 -32.19
N SER A 183 -60.82 1.81 -31.59
CA SER A 183 -61.47 2.82 -30.75
C SER A 183 -62.01 4.03 -31.53
N ASP A 184 -61.45 4.33 -32.71
CA ASP A 184 -61.93 5.38 -33.62
C ASP A 184 -63.19 4.92 -34.37
N ASP A 185 -63.29 3.62 -34.70
CA ASP A 185 -64.52 2.99 -35.22
C ASP A 185 -65.68 3.01 -34.21
N GLU A 186 -65.41 3.05 -32.90
CA GLU A 186 -66.46 3.25 -31.87
C GLU A 186 -66.93 4.72 -31.77
N PHE A 187 -66.18 5.66 -32.33
CA PHE A 187 -66.51 7.09 -32.36
C PHE A 187 -66.97 7.60 -33.74
N SER A 188 -66.92 6.76 -34.80
CA SER A 188 -67.34 7.14 -36.15
C SER A 188 -68.85 7.33 -36.32
N ASP A 189 -69.65 6.83 -35.38
CA ASP A 189 -71.12 6.96 -35.37
C ASP A 189 -71.64 8.26 -34.69
N ILE A 190 -70.75 9.16 -34.28
CA ILE A 190 -71.16 10.47 -33.78
C ILE A 190 -71.20 11.46 -34.96
N GLU A 191 -72.39 11.67 -35.51
CA GLU A 191 -72.65 12.72 -36.49
C GLU A 191 -72.15 14.08 -35.96
N PRO A 192 -71.40 14.87 -36.74
CA PRO A 192 -71.09 16.22 -36.36
C PRO A 192 -72.41 17.01 -36.30
N LEU A 193 -72.75 17.50 -35.10
CA LEU A 193 -73.81 18.49 -34.94
C LEU A 193 -73.56 19.62 -35.92
N SER A 194 -74.48 19.75 -36.87
CA SER A 194 -74.46 20.71 -37.97
C SER A 194 -74.12 22.12 -37.49
N ALA A 195 -73.29 22.81 -38.28
CA ALA A 195 -73.02 24.23 -38.12
C ALA A 195 -74.27 25.05 -38.48
N ASP A 196 -74.96 25.54 -37.44
CA ASP A 196 -75.77 26.77 -37.45
C ASP A 196 -75.17 27.78 -36.46
#